data_AF-A0A5M9J9I5-F1
#
_entry.id   AF-A0A5M9J9I5-F1
#
_cell.length_a   1.000
_cell.length_b   1.000
_cell.length_c   1.000
_cell.angle_alpha   90.00
_cell.angle_beta   90.00
_cell.angle_gamma   90.00
#
_symmetry.space_group_name_H-M   'P 1'
#
loop_
_entity.id
_entity.type
_entity.pdbx_description
1 polymer ?
#
loop_
_entity_poly.entity_id
_entity_poly.type
_entity_poly.pdbx_seq_one_letter_code
_entity_poly.pdbx_strand_id
1 'polypeptide(L)'
;MLSGFFADAGPLPLFVSAHLIPRDIKFDANATPPQFTNNEDSVIEPGTHVRVKIIGTRPEVGAMFAIGSIKEDYLGCLQAS
;
A
#
# COMPACT_ATOMS: atom_id res chain seq x y z
N MET A 1 1.96 -1.59 17.01
CA MET A 1 1.62 -2.40 15.82
C MET A 1 1.99 -1.60 14.59
N LEU A 2 2.68 -2.20 13.62
CA LEU A 2 2.97 -1.56 12.34
C LEU A 2 1.65 -1.44 11.56
N SER A 3 1.04 -0.25 11.55
CA SER A 3 -0.13 0.03 10.72
C SER A 3 0.33 0.26 9.27
N GLY A 4 -0.26 -0.45 8.32
CA GLY A 4 0.10 -0.41 6.90
C GLY A 4 -0.42 -1.63 6.13
N PHE A 5 -0.05 -1.75 4.85
CA PHE A 5 -0.36 -2.92 4.02
C PHE A 5 0.90 -3.44 3.29
N PHE A 6 0.85 -4.73 2.95
CA PHE A 6 1.87 -5.38 2.12
C PHE A 6 1.43 -5.40 0.67
N ALA A 7 2.40 -5.32 -0.25
CA ALA A 7 2.19 -5.49 -1.67
C ALA A 7 3.43 -6.16 -2.29
N ASP A 8 3.28 -6.67 -3.51
CA ASP A 8 4.37 -7.30 -4.25
C ASP A 8 4.57 -6.60 -5.59
N ALA A 9 5.82 -6.27 -5.91
CA ALA A 9 6.24 -5.79 -7.22
C ALA A 9 7.07 -6.88 -7.91
N GLY A 10 6.38 -7.88 -8.49
CA GLY A 10 7.04 -9.10 -8.98
C GLY A 10 7.70 -9.86 -7.82
N PRO A 11 9.02 -10.15 -7.87
CA PRO A 11 9.72 -10.84 -6.78
C PRO A 11 10.09 -9.91 -5.60
N LEU A 12 9.76 -8.62 -5.65
CA LEU A 12 10.10 -7.63 -4.63
C LEU A 12 8.91 -7.41 -3.68
N PRO A 13 8.91 -8.03 -2.49
CA PRO A 13 7.94 -7.71 -1.44
C PRO A 13 8.17 -6.29 -0.90
N LEU A 14 7.08 -5.55 -0.71
CA LEU A 14 7.11 -4.20 -0.18
C LEU A 14 6.05 -3.94 0.89
N PHE A 15 6.37 -3.02 1.79
CA PHE A 15 5.45 -2.58 2.85
C PHE A 15 5.19 -1.08 2.73
N VAL A 16 3.91 -0.68 2.79
CA VAL A 16 3.49 0.72 2.84
C VAL A 16 2.97 1.01 4.24
N SER A 17 3.71 1.83 4.99
CA SER A 17 3.27 2.25 6.33
C SER A 17 2.10 3.22 6.24
N ALA A 18 1.15 3.13 7.17
CA ALA A 18 0.04 4.08 7.31
C ALA A 18 0.50 5.55 7.46
N HIS A 19 1.72 5.82 7.94
CA HIS A 19 2.27 7.18 7.97
C HIS A 19 2.63 7.74 6.59
N LEU A 20 2.78 6.85 5.60
CA LEU A 20 3.08 7.11 4.20
C LEU A 20 1.86 6.89 3.30
N ILE A 21 0.66 6.83 3.90
CA ILE A 21 -0.63 6.84 3.22
C ILE A 21 -1.24 8.25 3.38
N PRO A 22 -1.96 8.78 2.38
CA PRO A 22 -2.77 9.99 2.51
C PRO A 22 -3.68 9.94 3.74
N ARG A 23 -3.90 11.08 4.40
CA ARG A 23 -4.60 11.14 5.71
C ARG A 23 -6.11 10.85 5.63
N ASP A 24 -6.67 11.04 4.46
CA ASP A 24 -8.06 10.79 4.09
C ASP A 24 -8.34 9.30 3.90
N ILE A 25 -7.35 8.51 3.48
CA ILE A 25 -7.44 7.05 3.37
C ILE A 25 -7.18 6.42 4.74
N LYS A 26 -8.20 5.77 5.31
CA LYS A 26 -8.15 5.16 6.64
C LYS A 26 -8.35 3.66 6.58
N PHE A 27 -7.77 2.97 7.55
CA PHE A 27 -8.00 1.54 7.71
C PHE A 27 -9.40 1.29 8.27
N ASP A 28 -10.19 0.50 7.55
CA ASP A 28 -11.47 -0.04 7.98
C ASP A 28 -11.34 -1.53 8.27
N ALA A 29 -11.35 -1.87 9.57
CA ALA A 29 -11.27 -3.25 10.05
C ALA A 29 -12.62 -3.98 10.01
N ASN A 30 -13.73 -3.27 9.85
CA ASN A 30 -15.08 -3.85 9.84
C ASN A 30 -15.49 -4.29 8.42
N ALA A 31 -14.81 -3.79 7.40
CA ALA A 31 -14.97 -4.25 6.03
C ALA A 31 -14.58 -5.73 5.89
N THR A 32 -15.24 -6.45 4.99
CA THR A 32 -14.95 -7.84 4.65
C THR A 32 -14.70 -7.94 3.14
N PRO A 33 -13.44 -7.93 2.68
CA PRO A 33 -12.19 -7.96 3.45
C PRO A 33 -11.80 -6.61 4.11
N PRO A 34 -10.92 -6.60 5.14
CA PRO A 34 -10.38 -5.35 5.70
C PRO A 34 -9.63 -4.54 4.64
N GLN A 35 -9.82 -3.22 4.66
CA GLN A 35 -9.39 -2.35 3.58
C GLN A 35 -8.84 -1.01 4.07
N PHE A 36 -8.04 -0.34 3.24
CA PHE A 36 -7.74 1.08 3.37
C PHE A 36 -8.62 1.85 2.39
N THR A 37 -9.46 2.76 2.89
CA THR A 37 -10.40 3.49 2.04
C THR A 37 -10.67 4.92 2.53
N ASN A 38 -11.01 5.80 1.60
CA ASN A 38 -11.63 7.10 1.89
C ASN A 38 -13.17 7.06 1.80
N ASN A 39 -13.76 5.88 1.58
CA ASN A 39 -15.19 5.65 1.29
C ASN A 39 -15.70 6.31 0.00
N GLU A 40 -14.81 6.70 -0.89
CA GLU A 40 -15.16 7.35 -2.16
C GLU A 40 -14.52 6.60 -3.34
N ASP A 41 -13.42 7.12 -3.85
CA ASP A 41 -12.75 6.66 -5.06
C ASP A 41 -11.57 5.72 -4.78
N SER A 42 -11.09 5.68 -3.54
CA SER A 42 -9.91 4.95 -3.14
C SER A 42 -10.28 3.79 -2.22
N VAL A 43 -10.10 2.57 -2.73
CA VAL A 43 -10.29 1.31 -1.99
C VAL A 43 -9.09 0.41 -2.25
N ILE A 44 -8.34 0.09 -1.19
CA ILE A 44 -7.18 -0.81 -1.21
C ILE A 44 -7.49 -2.00 -0.32
N GLU A 45 -7.74 -3.13 -0.97
CA GLU A 45 -8.03 -4.43 -0.34
C GLU A 45 -7.13 -5.53 -0.95
N PRO A 46 -7.12 -6.76 -0.40
CA PRO A 46 -6.37 -7.86 -1.01
C PRO A 46 -6.76 -8.08 -2.47
N GLY A 47 -5.79 -7.96 -3.38
CA GLY A 47 -6.01 -8.09 -4.83
C GLY A 47 -6.08 -6.76 -5.58
N THR A 48 -6.18 -5.62 -4.89
CA THR A 48 -6.13 -4.29 -5.52
C THR A 48 -4.73 -4.02 -6.09
N HIS A 49 -4.67 -3.52 -7.32
CA HIS A 49 -3.44 -3.00 -7.90
C HIS A 49 -3.17 -1.58 -7.40
N VAL A 50 -1.97 -1.34 -6.88
CA VAL A 50 -1.60 -0.06 -6.29
C VAL A 50 -0.34 0.46 -6.96
N ARG A 51 -0.33 1.74 -7.33
CA ARG A 51 0.90 2.42 -7.76
C ARG A 51 1.59 3.00 -6.54
N VAL A 52 2.82 2.58 -6.31
CA VAL A 52 3.60 2.90 -5.12
C VAL A 52 4.94 3.52 -5.53
N LYS A 53 5.39 4.53 -4.79
CA LYS A 53 6.75 5.06 -4.89
C LYS A 53 7.64 4.36 -3.88
N ILE A 54 8.69 3.68 -4.34
CA ILE A 54 9.70 3.08 -3.46
C ILE A 54 10.53 4.21 -2.85
N ILE A 55 10.58 4.26 -1.51
CA ILE A 55 11.35 5.28 -0.77
C ILE A 55 12.62 4.71 -0.12
N GLY A 56 12.73 3.39 -0.04
CA GLY A 56 13.89 2.72 0.50
C GLY A 56 13.84 1.23 0.24
N THR A 57 15.01 0.61 0.16
CA THR A 57 15.18 -0.83 -0.02
C THR A 57 16.03 -1.39 1.10
N ARG A 58 15.68 -2.57 1.59
CA ARG A 58 16.42 -3.35 2.56
C ARG A 58 16.87 -4.65 1.90
N PRO A 59 18.11 -4.70 1.36
CA PRO A 59 18.66 -5.93 0.83
C PRO A 59 19.06 -6.88 1.96
N GLU A 60 18.83 -8.16 1.77
CA GLU A 60 19.28 -9.25 2.64
C GLU A 60 19.89 -10.37 1.78
N VAL A 61 20.61 -11.32 2.39
CA VAL A 61 21.19 -12.42 1.63
C VAL A 61 20.06 -13.30 1.09
N GLY A 62 19.87 -13.30 -0.22
CA GLY A 62 18.84 -14.11 -0.90
C GLY A 62 17.49 -13.45 -1.08
N ALA A 63 17.27 -12.23 -0.56
CA ALA A 63 16.02 -11.49 -0.73
C ALA A 63 16.24 -9.98 -0.71
N MET A 64 15.30 -9.23 -1.26
CA MET A 64 15.25 -7.78 -1.13
C MET A 64 13.84 -7.39 -0.72
N PHE A 65 13.74 -6.43 0.20
CA PHE A 65 12.47 -5.85 0.62
C PHE A 65 12.47 -4.36 0.32
N ALA A 66 11.29 -3.78 0.14
CA ALA A 66 11.15 -2.35 -0.05
C ALA A 66 10.15 -1.72 0.92
N ILE A 67 10.34 -0.42 1.17
CA ILE A 67 9.34 0.43 1.81
C ILE A 67 8.78 1.36 0.74
N GLY A 68 7.46 1.41 0.67
CA GLY A 68 6.72 2.23 -0.28
C GLY A 68 5.95 3.36 0.38
N SER A 69 5.67 4.40 -0.42
CA SER A 69 4.78 5.51 -0.12
C SER A 69 3.71 5.63 -1.20
N ILE A 70 2.50 6.01 -0.78
CA ILE A 70 1.41 6.43 -1.68
C ILE A 70 0.91 7.84 -1.34
N LYS A 71 1.70 8.62 -0.58
CA LYS A 71 1.32 9.93 -0.06
C LYS A 71 1.40 11.05 -1.10
N GLU A 72 2.23 10.86 -2.12
CA GLU A 72 2.41 11.83 -3.20
C GLU A 72 1.36 11.70 -4.30
N ASP A 73 1.27 12.73 -5.16
CA ASP A 73 0.29 12.79 -6.24
C ASP A 73 0.45 11.64 -7.25
N TYR A 74 -0.67 11.24 -7.85
CA TYR A 74 -0.76 10.18 -8.87
C TYR A 74 -0.37 8.76 -8.39
N LEU A 75 -0.27 8.55 -7.08
CA LEU A 75 -0.08 7.25 -6.43
C LEU A 75 -1.40 6.74 -5.82
N GLY A 76 -1.39 5.50 -5.33
CA GLY A 76 -2.57 4.88 -4.72
C GLY A 76 -3.22 3.79 -5.59
N CYS A 77 -4.47 3.45 -5.33
CA CYS A 77 -5.16 2.38 -6.06
C CYS A 77 -5.32 2.74 -7.54
N LEU A 78 -5.09 1.77 -8.41
CA LEU A 78 -5.40 1.88 -9.83
C LEU A 78 -6.84 1.42 -10.03
N GLN A 79 -7.72 2.32 -10.46
CA GLN A 79 -9.05 1.90 -10.89
C GLN A 79 -8.90 1.00 -12.12
N ALA A 80 -9.42 -0.23 -12.02
CA ALA A 80 -9.65 -1.04 -13.21
C ALA A 80 -10.83 -0.42 -13.96
N SER A 81 -10.53 0.18 -15.11
CA SER A 81 -11.51 0.59 -16.11
C SER A 81 -12.22 -0.60 -16.73
#